data_AF-D0Z3I7-F1
#
_entry.id   AF-D0Z3I7-F1
#
_cell.length_a   1.000
_cell.length_b   1.000
_cell.length_c   1.000
_cell.angle_alpha   90.00
_cell.angle_beta   90.00
_cell.angle_gamma   90.00
#
_symmetry.space_group_name_H-M   'P 1'
#
loop_
_entity.id
_entity.type
_entity.pdbx_description
1 polymer ?
#
loop_
_entity_poly.entity_id
_entity_poly.type
_entity_poly.pdbx_seq_one_letter_code
_entity_poly.pdbx_strand_id
1 'polypeptide(L)' 'MNPILTDRVNPRSYQITQSKVKVDQFLNSQGDMIYQPIVDITYRYEARDRNN' A
#
# COMPACT_ATOMS: atom_id res chain seq x y z
N MET A 1 -1.34 -20.09 -0.58
CA MET A 1 -1.29 -18.89 -1.43
C MET A 1 -1.51 -19.32 -2.87
N ASN A 2 -2.62 -18.92 -3.50
CA ASN A 2 -2.94 -19.31 -4.88
C ASN A 2 -2.16 -18.41 -5.87
N PRO A 3 -1.29 -18.96 -6.74
CA PRO A 3 -0.39 -18.20 -7.61
C PRO A 3 -1.07 -17.55 -8.85
N ILE A 4 -2.40 -17.42 -8.87
CA ILE A 4 -3.16 -17.15 -10.12
C ILE A 4 -3.46 -15.65 -10.37
N LEU A 5 -3.08 -14.73 -9.47
CA LEU A 5 -3.40 -13.31 -9.63
C LEU A 5 -2.30 -12.47 -10.32
N THR A 6 -1.04 -12.92 -10.35
CA THR A 6 0.08 -12.12 -10.89
C THR A 6 0.10 -12.04 -12.41
N ASP A 7 -0.36 -13.05 -13.14
CA ASP A 7 -0.42 -13.03 -14.61
C ASP A 7 -1.51 -12.11 -15.18
N ARG A 8 -2.40 -11.61 -14.31
CA ARG A 8 -3.53 -10.75 -14.70
C ARG A 8 -3.26 -9.27 -14.51
N VAL A 9 -2.13 -8.87 -13.95
CA VAL A 9 -1.82 -7.46 -13.69
C VAL A 9 -0.63 -7.03 -14.54
N ASN A 10 -0.77 -5.92 -15.27
CA ASN A 10 0.35 -5.35 -16.01
C ASN A 10 1.37 -4.76 -15.00
N PRO A 11 2.59 -5.34 -14.86
CA PRO A 11 3.53 -4.89 -13.84
C PRO A 11 4.08 -3.47 -14.08
N ARG A 12 3.86 -2.90 -15.28
CA ARG A 12 4.26 -1.53 -15.62
C ARG A 12 3.14 -0.51 -15.45
N SER A 13 1.96 -0.93 -14.99
CA SER A 13 0.77 -0.08 -14.87
C SER A 13 0.55 0.52 -13.48
N TYR A 14 1.39 0.16 -12.51
CA TYR A 14 1.21 0.63 -11.13
C TYR A 14 1.45 2.14 -11.04
N GLN A 15 0.46 2.84 -10.50
CA GLN A 15 0.56 4.27 -10.23
C GLN A 15 -0.04 4.58 -8.87
N ILE A 16 0.73 5.26 -8.01
CA ILE A 16 0.21 5.87 -6.79
C ILE A 16 -0.58 7.11 -7.19
N THR A 17 -1.86 7.14 -6.82
CA THR A 17 -2.77 8.25 -7.13
C THR A 17 -2.95 9.20 -5.97
N GLN A 18 -2.76 8.70 -4.75
CA GLN A 18 -2.74 9.50 -3.54
C GLN A 18 -1.84 8.82 -2.53
N SER A 19 -1.02 9.62 -1.85
CA SER A 19 -0.26 9.21 -0.67
C SER A 19 -0.51 10.22 0.43
N LYS A 20 -0.75 9.71 1.64
CA LYS A 20 -0.79 10.52 2.85
C LYS A 20 0.01 9.79 3.92
N VAL A 21 0.82 10.56 4.64
CA VAL A 21 1.56 10.06 5.80
C VAL A 21 1.08 10.83 7.01
N LYS A 22 0.75 10.10 8.07
CA LYS A 22 0.55 10.63 9.41
C LYS A 22 1.60 9.99 10.31
N VAL A 23 2.13 10.74 11.26
CA VAL A 23 2.97 10.18 12.32
C VAL A 23 2.24 10.38 13.63
N ASP A 24 1.93 9.27 14.29
CA ASP A 24 1.44 9.30 15.65
C ASP A 24 2.65 9.28 16.59
N GLN A 25 2.76 10.30 17.43
CA GLN A 25 3.81 10.41 18.43
C GLN A 25 3.17 10.22 19.81
N PHE A 26 3.69 9.28 20.59
CA PHE A 26 3.20 9.05 21.95
C PHE A 26 4.30 8.55 22.87
N LEU A 27 4.15 8.86 24.15
CA LEU A 27 4.99 8.32 25.21
C LEU A 27 4.44 6.97 25.65
N ASN A 28 5.25 5.91 25.61
CA ASN A 28 4.83 4.60 26.09
C ASN A 28 4.95 4.50 27.63
N SER A 29 4.47 3.40 28.21
CA SER A 29 4.55 3.13 29.66
C SER A 29 5.97 3.03 30.21
N GLN A 30 6.96 2.75 29.36
CA GLN A 30 8.37 2.69 29.72
C GLN A 30 9.06 4.06 29.70
N GLY A 31 8.35 5.11 29.27
CA GLY A 31 8.90 6.45 29.14
C GLY A 31 9.64 6.70 27.82
N ASP A 32 9.54 5.78 26.85
CA ASP A 32 10.11 5.98 25.52
C ASP A 32 9.18 6.83 24.66
N MET A 33 9.77 7.75 23.90
CA MET A 33 9.06 8.47 22.85
C MET A 33 8.97 7.60 21.60
N ILE A 34 7.76 7.18 21.25
CA ILE A 34 7.49 6.33 20.08
C ILE A 34 6.96 7.19 18.94
N TYR A 35 7.46 6.93 17.73
CA TYR A 35 6.98 7.53 16.49
C TYR A 35 6.45 6.41 15.59
N GLN A 36 5.15 6.42 15.34
CA GLN A 36 4.48 5.42 14.51
C GLN A 36 4.00 6.07 13.21
N PRO A 37 4.69 5.84 12.07
CA PRO A 37 4.22 6.30 10.78
C PRO A 37 3.06 5.43 10.29
N ILE A 38 1.99 6.08 9.89
CA ILE A 38 0.81 5.48 9.23
C ILE A 38 0.81 6.00 7.80
N VAL A 39 0.85 5.07 6.84
CA VAL A 39 0.92 5.39 5.41
C VAL A 39 -0.35 4.94 4.72
N ASP A 40 -1.12 5.88 4.22
CA ASP A 40 -2.31 5.64 3.41
C ASP A 40 -1.95 5.80 1.94
N ILE A 41 -2.04 4.71 1.17
CA ILE A 41 -1.72 4.69 -0.27
C ILE A 41 -2.95 4.27 -1.05
N THR A 42 -3.37 5.10 -2.01
CA THR A 42 -4.32 4.71 -3.04
C THR A 42 -3.55 4.50 -4.34
N TYR A 43 -3.67 3.32 -4.94
CA TYR A 43 -3.00 2.98 -6.18
C TYR A 43 -3.98 2.46 -7.23
N ARG A 44 -3.57 2.59 -8.50
CA ARG A 44 -4.25 1.98 -9.65
C ARG A 44 -3.29 1.05 -10.37
N TYR A 45 -3.86 0.04 -11.00
CA TYR A 45 -3.17 -0.89 -11.88
C TYR A 45 -4.13 -1.34 -12.99
N GLU A 46 -3.58 -1.75 -14.11
CA GLU A 46 -4.32 -2.37 -15.20
C GLU A 46 -4.38 -3.88 -14.98
N ALA A 47 -5.59 -4.40 -14.83
CA ALA A 47 -5.84 -5.82 -14.94
C ALA A 47 -6.17 -6.17 -16.39
N ARG A 48 -5.57 -7.23 -16.92
CA ARG A 48 -5.98 -7.80 -18.20
C ARG A 48 -7.15 -8.74 -17.95
N ASP A 49 -8.29 -8.42 -18.55
CA ASP A 49 -9.39 -9.37 -18.61
C ASP A 49 -9.13 -10.34 -19.77
N ARG A 50 -9.30 -11.65 -19.54
CA ARG A 50 -8.88 -12.69 -20.50
C ARG A 50 -9.90 -12.90 -21.64
N ASN A 51 -10.95 -12.08 -21.71
CA ASN A 51 -12.06 -12.21 -22.64
C ASN A 51 -12.07 -11.05 -23.65
N ASN A 52 -11.18 -11.13 -24.64
CA ASN A 52 -11.48 -10.76 -26.04
C ASN A 52 -10.50 -11.45 -26.99
#